data_AF-A0A2E7QE89-F1
#
_entry.id   AF-A0A2E7QE89-F1
#
_cell.length_a   1.000
_cell.length_b   1.000
_cell.length_c   1.000
_cell.angle_alpha   90.00
_cell.angle_beta   90.00
_cell.angle_gamma   90.00
#
_symmetry.space_group_name_H-M   'P 1'
#
loop_
_entity.id
_entity.type
_entity.pdbx_description
1 polymer ?
#
loop_
_entity_poly.entity_id
_entity_poly.type
_entity_poly.pdbx_seq_one_letter_code
_entity_poly.pdbx_strand_id
1 'polypeptide(L)'
;MKTDFGTNLEKVSNFKMNTGVFWSILICSLLVASACSSANPWRHSTLPAEQWQADRSACKKKANRQYNRTYGRTDPFTEDSRDSYQRQMSNYDGRKKLDRLVAFCMHSRGYVRVK
;
A
#
# COMPACT_ATOMS: atom_id res chain seq x y z
N MET A 1 -16.75 45.88 9.67
CA MET A 1 -15.81 46.56 8.75
C MET A 1 -15.86 45.85 7.42
N LYS A 2 -16.22 46.59 6.37
CA LYS A 2 -16.34 46.16 4.98
C LYS A 2 -15.26 46.93 4.21
N THR A 3 -14.42 46.22 3.46
CA THR A 3 -13.66 46.79 2.34
C THR A 3 -13.39 45.70 1.32
N ASP A 4 -14.09 45.83 0.19
CA ASP A 4 -13.77 45.30 -1.11
C ASP A 4 -12.45 45.89 -1.65
N PHE A 5 -11.81 45.19 -2.61
CA PHE A 5 -11.30 45.69 -3.90
C PHE A 5 -10.06 44.92 -4.38
N GLY A 6 -10.03 44.56 -5.67
CA GLY A 6 -8.76 44.33 -6.37
C GLY A 6 -8.72 43.22 -7.41
N THR A 7 -9.62 43.27 -8.39
CA THR A 7 -9.43 42.87 -9.80
C THR A 7 -8.03 42.41 -10.22
N ASN A 8 -7.91 41.14 -10.65
CA ASN A 8 -6.98 40.72 -11.70
C ASN A 8 -7.70 39.71 -12.60
N LEU A 9 -8.70 40.22 -13.32
CA LEU A 9 -9.52 39.50 -14.29
C LEU A 9 -9.09 39.81 -15.75
N GLU A 10 -7.82 40.10 -15.97
CA GLU A 10 -7.30 40.42 -17.31
C GLU A 10 -5.98 39.69 -17.56
N LYS A 11 -6.08 38.44 -18.01
CA LYS A 11 -5.17 37.76 -18.97
C LYS A 11 -5.24 36.25 -18.81
N VAL A 12 -6.37 35.66 -19.17
CA VAL A 12 -6.34 34.33 -19.81
C VAL A 12 -7.26 34.36 -21.02
N SER A 13 -7.10 35.37 -21.86
CA SER A 13 -7.72 35.41 -23.17
C SER A 13 -6.94 34.50 -24.12
N ASN A 14 -7.63 33.46 -24.59
CA ASN A 14 -7.36 32.73 -25.83
C ASN A 14 -6.16 31.78 -25.85
N PHE A 15 -6.15 30.78 -24.97
CA PHE A 15 -5.48 29.52 -25.30
C PHE A 15 -6.48 28.65 -26.08
N LYS A 16 -6.38 28.65 -27.41
CA LYS A 16 -7.17 27.82 -28.31
C LYS A 16 -6.71 26.38 -28.12
N MET A 17 -7.27 25.73 -27.10
CA MET A 17 -6.83 24.41 -26.65
C MET A 17 -7.36 23.36 -27.62
N ASN A 18 -6.42 22.76 -28.34
CA ASN A 18 -6.65 21.73 -29.34
C ASN A 18 -7.36 20.53 -28.70
N THR A 19 -8.59 20.24 -29.12
CA THR A 19 -9.48 19.22 -28.52
C THR A 19 -8.89 17.81 -28.52
N GLY A 20 -7.92 17.53 -29.41
CA GLY A 20 -7.18 16.28 -29.44
C GLY A 20 -6.21 16.06 -28.27
N VAL A 21 -5.69 17.13 -27.67
CA VAL A 21 -4.75 17.03 -26.54
C VAL A 21 -5.50 16.68 -25.25
N PHE A 22 -6.72 17.19 -25.09
CA PHE A 22 -7.60 16.84 -23.96
C PHE A 22 -7.97 15.36 -23.97
N TRP A 23 -8.35 14.82 -25.12
CA TRP A 23 -8.64 13.40 -25.26
C TRP A 23 -7.42 12.52 -24.98
N SER A 24 -6.24 12.95 -25.42
CA SER A 24 -4.99 12.21 -25.19
C SER A 24 -4.61 12.15 -23.70
N ILE A 25 -4.77 13.24 -22.95
CA ILE A 25 -4.51 13.28 -21.50
C ILE A 25 -5.55 12.42 -20.73
N LEU A 26 -6.81 12.44 -21.16
CA LEU A 26 -7.90 11.68 -20.53
C LEU A 26 -7.75 10.16 -20.75
N ILE A 27 -7.31 9.74 -21.93
CA ILE A 27 -7.02 8.33 -22.25
C ILE A 27 -5.76 7.84 -21.53
N CYS A 28 -4.70 8.66 -21.47
CA CYS A 28 -3.50 8.32 -20.70
C CYS A 28 -3.79 8.15 -19.21
N SER A 29 -4.68 8.96 -18.64
CA SER A 29 -5.05 8.88 -17.22
C SER A 29 -5.82 7.60 -16.88
N LEU A 30 -6.62 7.06 -17.81
CA LEU A 30 -7.34 5.80 -17.61
C LEU A 30 -6.43 4.56 -17.61
N LEU A 31 -5.34 4.58 -18.39
CA LEU A 31 -4.44 3.43 -18.53
C LEU A 31 -3.60 3.17 -17.27
N VAL A 32 -3.20 4.22 -16.54
CA VAL A 32 -2.36 4.10 -15.33
C VAL A 32 -3.12 3.48 -14.15
N ALA A 33 -4.45 3.56 -14.11
CA ALA A 33 -5.26 3.02 -13.02
C ALA A 33 -5.32 1.48 -12.98
N SER A 34 -4.96 0.80 -14.07
CA SER A 34 -5.03 -0.67 -14.18
C SER A 34 -3.80 -1.43 -13.66
N ALA A 35 -2.73 -0.74 -13.29
CA ALA A 35 -1.43 -1.36 -13.03
C ALA A 35 -1.22 -1.92 -11.60
N CYS A 36 -2.22 -1.92 -10.72
CA CYS A 36 -2.07 -2.36 -9.32
C CYS A 36 -2.91 -3.59 -8.95
N SER A 37 -2.90 -4.62 -9.79
CA SER A 37 -3.42 -5.94 -9.42
C SER A 37 -2.27 -6.88 -9.06
N SER A 38 -1.79 -6.80 -7.81
CA SER A 38 -0.87 -7.80 -7.27
C SER A 38 -1.64 -9.10 -7.07
N ALA A 39 -1.25 -10.17 -7.78
CA ALA A 39 -1.86 -11.49 -7.64
C ALA A 39 -1.91 -11.90 -6.16
N ASN A 40 -3.12 -12.10 -5.63
CA ASN A 40 -3.32 -12.50 -4.24
C ASN A 40 -3.14 -14.03 -4.13
N PRO A 41 -2.13 -14.52 -3.38
CA PRO A 41 -1.90 -15.96 -3.23
C PRO A 41 -2.92 -16.61 -2.27
N TRP A 42 -3.96 -15.90 -1.84
CA TRP A 42 -4.99 -16.38 -0.93
C TRP A 42 -6.34 -16.41 -1.62
N ARG A 43 -7.09 -17.49 -1.41
CA ARG A 43 -8.46 -17.68 -1.91
C ARG A 43 -9.41 -18.04 -0.77
N HIS A 44 -10.66 -17.64 -0.91
CA HIS A 44 -11.78 -18.04 -0.06
C HIS A 44 -12.87 -18.66 -0.94
N SER A 45 -13.53 -19.73 -0.48
CA SER A 45 -14.52 -20.45 -1.29
C SER A 45 -15.83 -19.68 -1.47
N THR A 46 -16.23 -18.89 -0.46
CA THR A 46 -17.53 -18.22 -0.43
C THR A 46 -17.50 -16.70 -0.58
N LEU A 47 -16.32 -16.06 -0.45
CA LEU A 47 -16.21 -14.60 -0.48
C LEU A 47 -15.74 -14.13 -1.86
N PRO A 48 -16.24 -12.97 -2.35
CA PRO A 48 -15.83 -12.42 -3.63
C PRO A 48 -14.35 -12.00 -3.62
N ALA A 49 -13.68 -12.14 -4.77
CA ALA A 49 -12.23 -11.92 -4.90
C ALA A 49 -11.77 -10.52 -4.48
N GLU A 50 -12.60 -9.50 -4.66
CA GLU A 50 -12.29 -8.12 -4.28
C GLU A 50 -12.08 -7.96 -2.77
N GLN A 51 -12.77 -8.77 -1.95
CA GLN A 51 -12.62 -8.71 -0.49
C GLN A 51 -11.30 -9.33 -0.01
N TRP A 52 -10.71 -10.25 -0.78
CA TRP A 52 -9.52 -10.99 -0.35
C TRP A 52 -8.32 -10.08 -0.10
N GLN A 53 -8.16 -9.03 -0.92
CA GLN A 53 -7.07 -8.07 -0.78
C GLN A 53 -7.28 -7.16 0.43
N ALA A 54 -8.53 -6.73 0.68
CA ALA A 54 -8.90 -5.96 1.86
C ALA A 54 -8.62 -6.77 3.14
N ASP A 55 -9.05 -8.02 3.19
CA ASP A 55 -8.84 -8.92 4.33
C ASP A 55 -7.36 -9.20 4.58
N ARG A 56 -6.60 -9.46 3.51
CA ARG A 56 -5.14 -9.61 3.60
C ARG A 56 -4.48 -8.36 4.17
N SER A 57 -4.89 -7.18 3.73
CA SER A 57 -4.37 -5.91 4.25
C SER A 57 -4.69 -5.73 5.75
N ALA A 58 -5.89 -6.10 6.17
CA ALA A 58 -6.32 -6.06 7.57
C ALA A 58 -5.50 -7.06 8.42
N CYS A 59 -5.29 -8.28 7.92
CA CYS A 59 -4.42 -9.27 8.54
C CYS A 59 -2.98 -8.77 8.65
N LYS A 60 -2.43 -8.14 7.61
CA LYS A 60 -1.09 -7.54 7.63
C LYS A 60 -0.97 -6.44 8.68
N LYS A 61 -1.96 -5.55 8.81
CA LYS A 61 -2.00 -4.53 9.87
C LYS A 61 -2.03 -5.17 11.27
N LYS A 62 -2.84 -6.21 11.47
CA LYS A 62 -2.91 -6.94 12.75
C LYS A 62 -1.58 -7.63 13.07
N ALA A 63 -0.99 -8.32 12.10
CA ALA A 63 0.30 -8.98 12.23
C ALA A 63 1.42 -8.00 12.57
N ASN A 64 1.48 -6.84 11.90
CA ASN A 64 2.46 -5.79 12.21
C ASN A 64 2.31 -5.29 13.65
N ARG A 65 1.08 -5.04 14.12
CA ARG A 65 0.84 -4.63 15.52
C ARG A 65 1.32 -5.68 16.51
N GLN A 66 1.04 -6.96 16.23
CA GLN A 66 1.48 -8.07 17.09
C GLN A 66 3.00 -8.25 17.06
N TYR A 67 3.61 -8.17 15.88
CA TYR A 67 5.05 -8.23 15.71
C TYR A 67 5.75 -7.11 16.48
N ASN A 68 5.30 -5.86 16.32
CA ASN A 68 5.89 -4.72 17.04
C ASN A 68 5.71 -4.82 18.55
N ARG A 69 4.58 -5.33 19.05
CA ARG A 69 4.39 -5.58 20.50
C ARG A 69 5.36 -6.63 21.04
N THR A 70 5.66 -7.66 20.25
CA THR A 70 6.47 -8.82 20.69
C THR A 70 7.96 -8.58 20.49
N TYR A 71 8.34 -7.92 19.39
CA TYR A 71 9.73 -7.82 18.91
C TYR A 71 10.21 -6.37 18.70
N GLY A 72 9.30 -5.39 18.69
CA GLY A 72 9.62 -3.98 18.43
C GLY A 72 10.31 -3.23 19.58
N ARG A 73 10.64 -3.92 20.67
CA ARG A 73 11.45 -3.39 21.79
C ARG A 73 12.92 -3.79 21.71
N THR A 74 13.45 -4.01 20.50
CA THR A 74 14.91 -4.16 20.36
C THR A 74 15.47 -2.74 20.29
N ASP A 75 16.16 -2.32 21.35
CA ASP A 75 16.73 -0.99 21.49
C ASP A 75 17.70 -0.68 20.34
N PRO A 76 17.47 0.38 19.53
CA PRO A 76 18.31 0.72 18.39
C PRO A 76 19.75 1.06 18.77
N PHE A 77 20.03 1.45 20.03
CA PHE A 77 21.37 1.82 20.49
C PHE A 77 22.31 0.63 20.73
N THR A 78 21.84 -0.61 20.55
CA THR A 78 22.67 -1.83 20.67
C THR A 78 23.05 -2.44 19.31
N GLU A 79 22.56 -1.89 18.19
CA GLU A 79 22.62 -2.56 16.87
C GLU A 79 23.63 -1.98 15.87
N ASP A 80 24.26 -0.84 16.16
CA ASP A 80 25.24 -0.18 15.29
C ASP A 80 26.55 -0.97 15.10
N SER A 81 26.76 -2.07 15.83
CA SER A 81 27.95 -2.93 15.71
C SER A 81 27.72 -4.27 14.99
N ARG A 82 26.53 -4.52 14.42
CA ARG A 82 26.25 -5.78 13.71
C ARG A 82 26.71 -5.72 12.26
N ASP A 83 27.55 -6.68 11.88
CA ASP A 83 27.98 -6.94 10.50
C ASP A 83 26.75 -6.98 9.54
N SER A 84 26.94 -6.46 8.32
CA SER A 84 25.92 -6.36 7.27
C SER A 84 25.17 -7.68 7.02
N TYR A 85 25.85 -8.81 7.20
CA TYR A 85 25.26 -10.15 7.11
C TYR A 85 24.24 -10.42 8.22
N GLN A 86 24.57 -10.10 9.47
CA GLN A 86 23.67 -10.30 10.61
C GLN A 86 22.39 -9.47 10.47
N ARG A 87 22.52 -8.24 9.96
CA ARG A 87 21.36 -7.38 9.67
C ARG A 87 20.45 -7.97 8.60
N GLN A 88 21.03 -8.51 7.53
CA GLN A 88 20.26 -9.19 6.48
C GLN A 88 19.53 -10.42 7.03
N MET A 89 20.19 -11.23 7.86
CA MET A 89 19.59 -12.41 8.49
C MET A 89 18.44 -12.01 9.45
N SER A 90 18.66 -11.01 10.29
CA SER A 90 17.63 -10.48 11.20
C SER A 90 16.39 -9.98 10.44
N ASN A 91 16.59 -9.26 9.33
CA ASN A 91 15.50 -8.81 8.46
C ASN A 91 14.76 -9.97 7.81
N TYR A 92 15.48 -11.00 7.34
CA TYR A 92 14.88 -12.20 6.78
C TYR A 92 14.01 -12.92 7.81
N ASP A 93 14.51 -13.13 9.02
CA ASP A 93 13.79 -13.76 10.12
C ASP A 93 12.56 -12.94 10.54
N GLY A 94 12.70 -11.62 10.60
CA GLY A 94 11.59 -10.70 10.87
C GLY A 94 10.48 -10.82 9.83
N ARG A 95 10.84 -10.83 8.55
CA ARG A 95 9.88 -11.04 7.43
C ARG A 95 9.19 -12.39 7.54
N LYS A 96 9.94 -13.47 7.80
CA LYS A 96 9.38 -14.82 7.96
C LYS A 96 8.41 -14.92 9.13
N LYS A 97 8.72 -14.30 10.27
CA LYS A 97 7.81 -14.21 11.42
C LYS A 97 6.54 -13.44 11.07
N LEU A 98 6.66 -12.30 10.38
CA LEU A 98 5.52 -11.52 9.95
C LEU A 98 4.62 -12.31 8.98
N ASP A 99 5.21 -12.98 7.99
CA ASP A 99 4.47 -13.79 7.02
C ASP A 99 3.71 -14.94 7.68
N ARG A 100 4.28 -15.57 8.72
CA ARG A 100 3.59 -16.58 9.54
C ARG A 100 2.37 -15.99 10.26
N LEU A 101 2.50 -14.80 10.85
CA LEU A 101 1.39 -14.13 11.53
C LEU A 101 0.26 -13.74 10.55
N VAL A 102 0.62 -13.29 9.35
CA VAL A 102 -0.35 -13.02 8.28
C VAL A 102 -1.04 -14.30 7.84
N ALA A 103 -0.28 -15.37 7.58
CA ALA A 103 -0.83 -16.67 7.19
C ALA A 103 -1.79 -17.22 8.24
N PHE A 104 -1.41 -17.17 9.52
CA PHE A 104 -2.28 -17.58 10.62
C PHE A 104 -3.59 -16.79 10.64
N CYS A 105 -3.53 -15.46 10.49
CA CYS A 105 -4.72 -14.63 10.42
C CYS A 105 -5.62 -14.98 9.22
N MET A 106 -5.04 -15.18 8.05
CA MET A 106 -5.77 -15.57 6.84
C MET A 106 -6.43 -16.94 7.01
N HIS A 107 -5.70 -17.94 7.51
CA HIS A 107 -6.25 -19.27 7.80
C HIS A 107 -7.38 -19.24 8.83
N SER A 108 -7.25 -18.43 9.90
CA SER A 108 -8.33 -18.28 10.89
C SER A 108 -9.61 -17.68 10.31
N ARG A 109 -9.51 -17.02 9.15
CA ARG A 109 -10.63 -16.48 8.37
C ARG A 109 -11.12 -17.41 7.27
N GLY A 110 -10.65 -18.66 7.22
CA GLY A 110 -11.07 -19.64 6.22
C GLY A 110 -10.35 -19.53 4.87
N TYR A 111 -9.34 -18.66 4.75
CA TYR A 111 -8.58 -18.54 3.50
C TYR A 111 -7.56 -19.68 3.35
N VAL A 112 -7.35 -20.08 2.10
CA VAL A 112 -6.37 -21.10 1.70
C VAL A 112 -5.35 -20.47 0.75
N ARG A 113 -4.08 -20.83 0.93
CA ARG A 113 -3.01 -20.37 0.04
C ARG A 113 -3.01 -21.20 -1.23
N VAL A 114 -3.14 -20.55 -2.37
CA VAL A 114 -2.93 -21.16 -3.68
C VAL A 114 -1.44 -21.14 -3.99
N LYS A 115 -0.91 -22.30 -4.42
CA LYS A 115 0.48 -22.46 -4.84
C LYS A 115 0.67 -21.93 -6.24
#